data_AF-A0A3B0KS41-F1
#
_entry.id   AF-A0A3B0KS41-F1
#
_cell.length_a   1.000
_cell.length_b   1.000
_cell.length_c   1.000
_cell.angle_alpha   90.00
_cell.angle_beta   90.00
_cell.angle_gamma   90.00
#
_symmetry.space_group_name_H-M   'P 1'
#
loop_
_entity.id
_entity.type
_entity.pdbx_description
1 polymer ?
#
loop_
_entity_poly.entity_id
_entity_poly.type
_entity_poly.pdbx_seq_one_letter_code
_entity_poly.pdbx_strand_id
1 'polypeptide(L)'
;MRTSAVSISLSFSVVLLMLLVMPSTIYAASEPVCTYRNSEDETIFLKYLPLLKRGQDYVDFGQDGKCLKRAICTDTFKILVEDCAQHKINCANKDRFTGVFPACCLKCP
;
A
#
# COMPACT_ATOMS: atom_id res chain seq x y z
N MET A 1 41.19 51.15 -5.03
CA MET A 1 39.94 50.68 -5.68
C MET A 1 40.01 49.28 -6.30
N ARG A 2 41.18 48.73 -6.66
CA ARG A 2 41.28 47.36 -7.21
C ARG A 2 41.12 46.23 -6.18
N THR A 3 41.49 46.45 -4.93
CA THR A 3 41.42 45.44 -3.85
C THR A 3 39.98 45.12 -3.43
N SER A 4 39.11 46.14 -3.33
CA SER A 4 37.69 45.95 -2.96
C SER A 4 36.89 45.15 -3.99
N ALA A 5 37.19 45.31 -5.29
CA ALA A 5 36.47 44.60 -6.36
C ALA A 5 36.73 43.08 -6.35
N VAL A 6 37.96 42.67 -6.01
CA VAL A 6 38.34 41.25 -5.91
C VAL A 6 37.73 40.58 -4.68
N SER A 7 37.66 41.29 -3.56
CA SER A 7 37.01 40.77 -2.35
C SER A 7 35.51 40.58 -2.52
N ILE A 8 34.84 41.45 -3.28
CA ILE A 8 33.40 41.35 -3.57
C ILE A 8 33.11 40.18 -4.53
N SER A 9 33.93 39.96 -5.57
CA SER A 9 33.72 38.86 -6.51
C SER A 9 33.95 37.47 -5.89
N LEU A 10 34.91 37.37 -4.97
CA LEU A 10 35.17 36.16 -4.19
C LEU A 10 34.00 35.83 -3.24
N SER A 11 33.40 36.83 -2.60
CA SER A 11 32.27 36.61 -1.69
C SER A 11 31.00 36.19 -2.42
N PHE A 12 30.72 36.77 -3.60
CA PHE A 12 29.60 36.30 -4.45
C PHE A 12 29.77 34.86 -4.91
N SER A 13 30.99 34.45 -5.28
CA SER A 13 31.28 33.08 -5.72
C SER A 13 31.09 32.06 -4.59
N VAL A 14 31.49 32.41 -3.36
CA VAL A 14 31.32 31.54 -2.17
C VAL A 14 29.84 31.40 -1.80
N VAL A 15 29.06 32.48 -1.85
CA VAL A 15 27.61 32.43 -1.58
C VAL A 15 26.88 31.59 -2.64
N LEU A 16 27.26 31.71 -3.91
CA LEU A 16 26.69 30.90 -4.98
C LEU A 16 27.03 29.41 -4.82
N LEU A 17 28.25 29.07 -4.41
CA LEU A 17 28.63 27.69 -4.10
C LEU A 17 27.83 27.14 -2.90
N MET A 18 27.62 27.93 -1.85
CA MET A 18 26.83 27.52 -0.68
C MET A 18 25.36 27.26 -1.04
N LEU A 19 24.78 28.04 -1.96
CA LEU A 19 23.43 27.83 -2.48
C LEU A 19 23.30 26.55 -3.32
N LEU A 20 24.33 26.19 -4.09
CA LEU A 20 24.37 24.96 -4.89
C LEU A 20 24.58 23.69 -4.05
N VAL A 21 25.14 23.82 -2.85
CA VAL A 21 25.40 22.71 -1.92
C VAL A 21 24.25 22.49 -0.93
N MET A 22 23.14 23.23 -1.05
CA MET A 22 21.95 22.92 -0.25
C MET A 22 21.46 21.51 -0.61
N PRO A 23 21.49 20.56 0.34
CA PRO A 23 20.98 19.23 0.08
C PRO A 23 19.50 19.38 -0.22
N SER A 24 19.08 19.03 -1.44
CA SER A 24 17.67 18.80 -1.72
C SER A 24 17.23 17.70 -0.76
N THR A 25 16.49 18.06 0.28
CA THR A 25 15.85 17.11 1.17
C THR A 25 14.74 16.43 0.37
N ILE A 26 15.12 15.44 -0.45
CA ILE A 26 14.17 14.54 -1.09
C ILE A 26 13.56 13.75 0.06
N TYR A 27 12.41 14.22 0.54
CA TYR A 27 11.59 13.48 1.48
C TYR A 27 11.08 12.27 0.70
N ALA A 28 11.80 11.15 0.81
CA ALA A 28 11.34 9.88 0.29
C ALA A 28 10.15 9.42 1.13
N ALA A 29 8.98 10.00 0.86
CA ALA A 29 7.73 9.50 1.40
C ALA A 29 7.46 8.14 0.75
N SER A 30 7.48 7.08 1.53
CA SER A 30 7.05 5.76 1.08
C SER A 30 5.59 5.83 0.62
N GLU A 31 5.24 5.10 -0.44
CA GLU A 31 3.85 4.97 -0.86
C GLU A 31 3.00 4.49 0.33
N PRO A 32 1.82 5.09 0.57
CA PRO A 32 0.93 4.66 1.64
C PRO A 32 0.46 3.21 1.39
N VAL A 33 0.57 2.39 2.44
CA VAL A 33 0.16 0.98 2.44
C VAL A 33 -0.85 0.74 3.55
N CYS A 34 -1.77 -0.19 3.32
CA CYS A 34 -2.62 -0.73 4.35
C CYS A 34 -1.94 -1.93 5.02
N THR A 35 -2.10 -2.06 6.33
CA THR A 35 -1.54 -3.19 7.10
C THR A 35 -2.66 -4.07 7.60
N TYR A 36 -2.55 -5.38 7.36
CA TYR A 36 -3.49 -6.39 7.81
C TYR A 36 -2.76 -7.52 8.53
N ARG A 37 -3.35 -8.06 9.61
CA ARG A 37 -2.80 -9.19 10.36
C ARG A 37 -3.63 -10.43 10.06
N ASN A 38 -3.02 -11.46 9.47
CA ASN A 38 -3.73 -12.68 9.10
C ASN A 38 -3.97 -13.60 10.31
N SER A 39 -4.62 -14.74 10.06
CA SER A 39 -4.93 -15.74 11.10
C SER A 39 -3.70 -16.44 11.67
N GLU A 40 -2.57 -16.40 10.96
CA GLU A 40 -1.27 -16.91 11.40
C GLU A 40 -0.39 -15.85 12.07
N ASP A 41 -0.96 -14.68 12.41
CA ASP A 41 -0.30 -13.55 13.04
C ASP A 41 0.77 -12.84 12.16
N GLU A 42 0.81 -13.18 10.87
CA GLU A 42 1.67 -12.52 9.89
C GLU A 42 1.12 -11.16 9.48
N THR A 43 2.04 -10.23 9.20
CA THR A 43 1.71 -8.89 8.75
C THR A 43 1.74 -8.80 7.24
N ILE A 44 0.60 -8.50 6.63
CA ILE A 44 0.41 -8.37 5.20
C ILE A 44 0.28 -6.88 4.85
N PHE A 45 1.05 -6.45 3.86
CA PHE A 45 0.99 -5.09 3.33
C PHE A 45 0.21 -5.07 2.02
N LEU A 46 -0.85 -4.27 1.97
CA LEU A 46 -1.72 -4.14 0.81
C LEU A 46 -1.65 -2.73 0.25
N LYS A 47 -1.66 -2.62 -1.07
CA LYS A 47 -1.67 -1.33 -1.76
C LYS A 47 -3.04 -1.00 -2.32
N TYR A 48 -3.35 0.28 -2.38
CA TYR A 48 -4.38 0.76 -3.30
C TYR A 48 -3.71 1.15 -4.62
N LEU A 49 -4.25 0.70 -5.75
CA LEU A 49 -3.74 0.98 -7.09
C LEU A 49 -4.57 2.11 -7.72
N PRO A 50 -4.13 3.39 -7.68
CA PRO A 50 -4.98 4.52 -8.04
C PRO A 50 -5.37 4.53 -9.52
N LEU A 51 -4.45 4.10 -10.40
CA LEU A 51 -4.68 4.02 -11.84
C LEU A 51 -5.79 3.02 -12.20
N LEU A 52 -5.94 1.96 -11.41
CA LEU A 52 -6.97 0.94 -11.60
C LEU A 52 -8.22 1.19 -10.75
N LYS A 53 -8.21 2.24 -9.92
CA LYS A 53 -9.22 2.52 -8.89
C LYS A 53 -9.57 1.28 -8.05
N ARG A 54 -8.56 0.48 -7.73
CA ARG A 54 -8.75 -0.85 -7.13
C ARG A 54 -7.77 -1.09 -5.99
N GLY A 55 -8.31 -1.54 -4.86
CA GLY A 55 -7.52 -2.09 -3.76
C GLY A 55 -6.94 -3.45 -4.09
N GLN A 56 -5.67 -3.67 -3.75
CA GLN A 56 -5.15 -5.01 -3.63
C GLN A 56 -5.92 -5.74 -2.53
N ASP A 57 -6.25 -6.99 -2.80
CA ASP A 57 -6.91 -7.88 -1.87
C ASP A 57 -6.01 -9.03 -1.45
N TYR A 58 -6.25 -9.51 -0.22
CA TYR A 58 -5.61 -10.69 0.35
C TYR A 58 -6.69 -11.57 0.96
N VAL A 59 -6.62 -12.87 0.67
CA VAL A 59 -7.53 -13.88 1.20
C VAL A 59 -6.79 -14.67 2.27
N ASP A 60 -7.34 -14.65 3.48
CA ASP A 60 -6.81 -15.35 4.65
C ASP A 60 -7.38 -16.77 4.67
N PHE A 61 -6.52 -17.78 4.71
CA PHE A 61 -6.91 -19.19 4.69
C PHE A 61 -6.77 -19.82 6.06
N GLY A 62 -7.78 -20.59 6.45
CA GLY A 62 -7.71 -21.46 7.61
C GLY A 62 -6.97 -22.75 7.28
N GLN A 63 -6.61 -23.49 8.33
CA GLN A 63 -5.90 -24.78 8.21
C GLN A 63 -6.69 -25.85 7.44
N ASP A 64 -8.01 -25.72 7.38
CA ASP A 64 -8.87 -26.64 6.62
C ASP A 64 -8.89 -26.34 5.11
N GLY A 65 -8.11 -25.36 4.64
CA GLY A 65 -8.03 -24.93 3.25
C GLY A 65 -9.26 -24.15 2.76
N LYS A 66 -10.13 -23.71 3.67
CA LYS A 66 -11.17 -22.71 3.37
C LYS A 66 -10.62 -21.33 3.68
N CYS A 67 -11.11 -20.31 2.99
CA CYS A 67 -10.84 -18.95 3.42
C CYS A 67 -11.70 -18.60 4.64
N LEU A 68 -11.17 -17.72 5.48
CA LEU A 68 -11.83 -17.18 6.67
C LEU A 68 -12.38 -15.78 6.39
N LYS A 69 -11.54 -14.94 5.79
CA LYS A 69 -11.80 -13.53 5.52
C LYS A 69 -10.98 -13.03 4.34
N ARG A 70 -11.41 -11.90 3.77
CA ARG A 70 -10.69 -11.15 2.75
C ARG A 70 -10.43 -9.75 3.25
N ALA A 71 -9.19 -9.28 3.11
CA ALA A 71 -8.79 -7.92 3.40
C ALA A 71 -8.58 -7.15 2.10
N ILE A 72 -9.07 -5.91 2.02
CA ILE A 72 -8.96 -5.04 0.85
C ILE A 72 -8.45 -3.67 1.29
N CYS A 73 -7.41 -3.16 0.62
CA CYS A 73 -6.95 -1.79 0.86
C CYS A 73 -7.84 -0.79 0.12
N THR A 74 -8.45 0.15 0.83
CA THR A 74 -9.33 1.18 0.25
C THR A 74 -8.53 2.38 -0.28
N ASP A 75 -9.21 3.25 -1.03
CA ASP A 75 -8.67 4.51 -1.56
C ASP A 75 -8.23 5.50 -0.47
N THR A 76 -8.79 5.37 0.74
CA THR A 76 -8.38 6.13 1.94
C THR A 76 -7.29 5.44 2.77
N PHE A 77 -6.64 4.40 2.22
CA PHE A 77 -5.60 3.62 2.88
C PHE A 77 -6.05 2.96 4.19
N LYS A 78 -7.33 2.58 4.25
CA LYS A 78 -7.90 1.78 5.33
C LYS A 78 -8.15 0.36 4.86
N ILE A 79 -7.98 -0.62 5.76
CA ILE A 79 -8.38 -2.00 5.51
C ILE A 79 -9.89 -2.12 5.66
N LEU A 80 -10.54 -2.68 4.63
CA LEU A 80 -11.86 -3.29 4.72
C LEU A 80 -11.69 -4.81 4.86
N VAL A 81 -12.38 -5.41 5.84
CA VAL A 81 -12.39 -6.87 6.04
C VAL A 81 -13.78 -7.41 5.73
N GLU A 82 -13.85 -8.38 4.82
CA GLU A 82 -15.05 -9.15 4.49
C GLU A 82 -14.91 -10.55 5.10
N ASP A 83 -15.83 -10.95 5.96
CA ASP A 83 -15.83 -12.27 6.61
C ASP A 83 -16.69 -13.27 5.83
N CYS A 84 -16.28 -14.53 5.76
CA CYS A 84 -17.08 -15.58 5.13
C CYS A 84 -18.51 -15.68 5.70
N ALA A 85 -18.71 -15.37 6.98
CA ALA A 85 -20.04 -15.34 7.61
C ALA A 85 -21.00 -14.30 7.01
N GLN A 86 -20.48 -13.27 6.34
CA GLN A 86 -21.28 -12.24 5.68
C GLN A 86 -21.85 -12.70 4.33
N HIS A 87 -21.32 -13.79 3.76
CA HIS A 87 -21.72 -14.30 2.46
C HIS A 87 -22.61 -15.55 2.59
N LYS A 88 -23.82 -15.48 2.01
CA LYS A 88 -24.76 -16.62 1.94
C LYS A 88 -24.41 -17.55 0.78
N ILE A 89 -23.22 -18.15 0.84
CA ILE A 89 -22.73 -19.08 -0.18
C ILE A 89 -23.04 -20.54 0.20
N ASN A 90 -23.40 -21.34 -0.79
CA ASN A 90 -23.68 -22.77 -0.66
C ASN A 90 -23.26 -23.51 -1.95
N CYS A 91 -23.31 -24.84 -1.94
CA CYS A 91 -22.87 -25.62 -3.11
C CYS A 91 -23.74 -25.46 -4.35
N ALA A 92 -24.98 -24.97 -4.20
CA ALA A 92 -25.88 -24.73 -5.32
C ALA A 92 -25.66 -23.36 -6.00
N ASN A 93 -24.92 -22.43 -5.36
CA ASN A 93 -24.70 -21.09 -5.90
C ASN A 93 -23.22 -20.67 -5.97
N LYS A 94 -22.29 -21.56 -5.58
CA LYS A 94 -20.84 -21.28 -5.55
C LYS A 94 -20.30 -20.87 -6.92
N ASP A 95 -20.82 -21.46 -7.98
CA ASP A 95 -20.51 -21.20 -9.38
C ASP A 95 -20.83 -19.76 -9.83
N ARG A 96 -21.70 -19.05 -9.11
CA ARG A 96 -22.05 -17.65 -9.42
C ARG A 96 -20.98 -16.64 -9.01
N PHE A 97 -20.02 -17.03 -8.18
CA PHE A 97 -18.99 -16.13 -7.68
C PHE A 97 -17.73 -16.27 -8.52
N THR A 98 -17.40 -15.23 -9.30
CA THR A 98 -16.18 -15.18 -10.10
C THR A 98 -15.00 -14.72 -9.23
N GLY A 99 -14.05 -15.62 -8.95
CA GLY A 99 -12.86 -15.32 -8.15
C GLY A 99 -12.62 -16.32 -7.03
N VAL A 100 -11.65 -16.05 -6.16
CA VAL A 100 -11.31 -16.92 -5.03
C VAL A 100 -12.32 -16.74 -3.89
N PHE A 101 -12.58 -15.51 -3.46
CA PHE A 101 -13.51 -15.17 -2.40
C PHE A 101 -14.82 -14.61 -2.98
N PRO A 102 -16.02 -14.96 -2.43
CA PRO A 102 -16.26 -15.83 -1.28
C PRO A 102 -16.36 -17.33 -1.64
N ALA A 103 -16.04 -17.74 -2.87
CA ALA A 103 -16.15 -19.13 -3.32
C ALA A 103 -15.34 -20.13 -2.47
N CYS A 104 -14.22 -19.69 -1.89
CA CYS A 104 -13.37 -20.45 -0.99
C CYS A 104 -13.93 -20.62 0.45
N CYS A 105 -15.01 -19.94 0.82
CA CYS A 105 -15.57 -19.98 2.18
C CYS A 105 -16.20 -21.33 2.53
N LEU A 106 -16.53 -22.15 1.52
CA LEU A 106 -16.97 -23.52 1.71
C LEU A 106 -16.28 -24.49 0.75
N LYS A 107 -16.21 -25.75 1.20
CA LYS A 107 -15.88 -26.90 0.36
C LYS A 107 -17.17 -27.61 -0.02
N CYS A 108 -17.27 -27.99 -1.29
CA CYS A 108 -18.37 -28.81 -1.79
C CYS A 108 -17.81 -30.21 -2.08
N PRO A 109 -18.58 -31.26 -1.77
CA PRO A 109 -18.22 -32.63 -2.12
C PRO A 109 -18.20 -32.84 -3.64
#